data_AF-A0A3C1GM65-F1
#
_entry.id   AF-A0A3C1GM65-F1
#
_cell.length_a   1.000
_cell.length_b   1.000
_cell.length_c   1.000
_cell.angle_alpha   90.00
_cell.angle_beta   90.00
_cell.angle_gamma   90.00
#
_symmetry.space_group_name_H-M   'P 1'
#
loop_
_entity.id
_entity.type
_entity.pdbx_description
1 polymer ?
#
loop_
_entity_poly.entity_id
_entity_poly.type
_entity_poly.pdbx_seq_one_letter_code
_entity_poly.pdbx_strand_id
1 'polypeptide(L)'
;MADTRGGSTLLKTEDWLAVWLGFLIIVLVLGGVRPDMPKFRWATDGGFAATVADQKPAVDKLAKDAEAKGEKDLAGAAAALAAAVGAGDRAAIGSAAKKLGEAAGKAQDAGLKKKGADLGKKIAGDAGAYVGKVFSGENIWKAVVLGVGYLIVSAIGIALMGGSVAKYVVGFPVVYALAWVAQLIAGNSTVNYWGIEYVIFALVIGLLISNTVGVPGWLKEGVRTEYFIKTGLVILGAGILFLEILQAGALGIIQALLVVSVIWYACFWLSRKMRVDDEF
;
A
#
# COMPACT_ATOMS: atom_id res chain seq x y z
N MET A 1 -23.68 7.96 44.88
CA MET A 1 -24.54 7.64 43.73
C MET A 1 -23.67 7.00 42.67
N ALA A 2 -23.73 5.68 42.57
CA ALA A 2 -23.01 4.92 41.55
C ALA A 2 -23.73 5.11 40.20
N ASP A 3 -23.06 5.71 39.22
CA ASP A 3 -23.58 5.86 37.87
C ASP A 3 -23.55 4.49 37.18
N THR A 4 -24.73 3.90 36.99
CA THR A 4 -24.98 2.60 36.36
C THR A 4 -24.99 2.71 34.82
N ARG A 5 -24.00 3.38 34.23
CA ARG A 5 -23.85 3.53 32.77
C ARG A 5 -22.58 2.87 32.23
N GLY A 6 -22.37 1.59 32.55
CA GLY A 6 -21.20 0.83 32.05
C GLY A 6 -21.33 0.41 30.58
N GLY A 7 -22.54 0.03 30.13
CA GLY A 7 -22.74 -0.58 28.80
C GLY A 7 -22.87 0.40 27.63
N SER A 8 -23.47 1.58 27.84
CA SER A 8 -23.66 2.57 26.77
C SER A 8 -22.38 3.27 26.35
N THR A 9 -21.40 3.34 27.26
CA THR A 9 -20.14 4.07 27.08
C THR A 9 -19.20 3.30 26.15
N LEU A 10 -19.22 1.96 26.21
CA LEU A 10 -18.47 1.06 25.32
C LEU A 10 -19.00 1.03 23.88
N LEU A 11 -20.24 1.43 23.64
CA LEU A 11 -20.87 1.38 22.32
C LEU A 11 -20.99 2.74 21.64
N LYS A 12 -20.76 3.84 22.36
CA LYS A 12 -21.00 5.21 21.85
C LYS A 12 -19.78 6.12 21.88
N THR A 13 -18.70 5.71 22.55
CA THR A 13 -17.45 6.48 22.55
C THR A 13 -16.67 6.20 21.27
N GLU A 14 -16.08 7.26 20.71
CA GLU A 14 -15.27 7.21 19.49
C GLU A 14 -14.10 6.21 19.61
N ASP A 15 -13.54 6.07 20.82
CA ASP A 15 -12.49 5.10 21.15
C ASP A 15 -12.91 3.66 20.91
N TRP A 16 -14.04 3.25 21.50
CA TRP A 16 -14.48 1.86 21.42
C TRP A 16 -15.12 1.54 20.07
N LEU A 17 -15.72 2.51 19.40
CA LEU A 17 -16.31 2.28 18.08
C LEU A 17 -15.26 2.01 17.01
N ALA A 18 -14.09 2.66 17.07
CA ALA A 18 -12.95 2.30 16.23
C ALA A 18 -12.52 0.83 16.46
N VAL A 19 -12.55 0.37 17.71
CA VAL A 19 -12.25 -1.03 18.07
C VAL A 19 -13.28 -1.99 17.46
N TRP A 20 -14.57 -1.73 17.66
CA TRP A 20 -15.64 -2.56 17.11
C TRP A 20 -15.63 -2.61 15.58
N LEU A 21 -15.32 -1.49 14.93
CA LEU A 21 -15.19 -1.44 13.48
C LEU A 21 -14.02 -2.27 12.97
N GLY A 22 -12.87 -2.20 13.64
CA GLY A 22 -11.73 -3.05 13.34
C GLY A 22 -12.07 -4.53 13.45
N PHE A 23 -12.73 -4.94 14.55
CA PHE A 23 -13.21 -6.32 14.72
C PHE A 23 -14.22 -6.74 13.67
N LEU A 24 -15.17 -5.87 13.30
CA LEU A 24 -16.14 -6.13 12.24
C LEU A 24 -15.43 -6.43 10.92
N ILE A 25 -14.45 -5.60 10.54
CA ILE A 25 -13.65 -5.81 9.31
C ILE A 25 -12.90 -7.14 9.38
N ILE A 26 -12.29 -7.47 10.52
CA ILE A 26 -11.59 -8.74 10.71
C ILE A 26 -12.55 -9.93 10.55
N VAL A 27 -13.72 -9.89 11.18
CA VAL A 27 -14.74 -10.95 11.07
C VAL A 27 -15.21 -11.11 9.63
N LEU A 28 -15.42 -10.00 8.90
CA LEU A 28 -15.79 -10.07 7.49
C LEU A 28 -14.70 -10.76 6.66
N VAL A 29 -13.43 -10.41 6.87
CA VAL A 29 -12.28 -11.02 6.17
C VAL A 29 -12.14 -12.50 6.51
N LEU A 30 -12.28 -12.88 7.78
CA LEU A 30 -12.27 -14.28 8.24
C LEU A 30 -13.47 -15.06 7.70
N GLY A 31 -14.63 -14.41 7.56
CA GLY A 31 -15.84 -14.94 6.94
C GLY A 31 -15.76 -15.09 5.42
N GLY A 32 -14.61 -14.78 4.80
CA GLY A 32 -14.36 -14.98 3.37
C GLY A 32 -14.59 -13.74 2.51
N VAL A 33 -14.92 -12.59 3.09
CA VAL A 33 -15.04 -11.34 2.33
C VAL A 33 -13.65 -10.85 1.94
N ARG A 34 -13.25 -11.12 0.69
CA ARG A 34 -11.98 -10.69 0.11
C ARG A 34 -12.25 -9.95 -1.19
N PRO A 35 -12.56 -8.63 -1.13
CA PRO A 35 -12.84 -7.87 -2.33
C PRO A 35 -11.58 -7.76 -3.20
N ASP A 36 -11.76 -7.83 -4.51
CA ASP A 36 -10.67 -7.61 -5.45
C ASP A 36 -10.19 -6.14 -5.36
N MET A 37 -8.90 -5.97 -5.10
CA MET A 37 -8.33 -4.64 -4.93
C MET A 37 -8.18 -3.92 -6.29
N PRO A 38 -8.55 -2.63 -6.37
CA PRO A 38 -8.22 -1.82 -7.53
C PRO A 38 -6.70 -1.68 -7.66
N LYS A 39 -6.22 -1.66 -8.89
CA LYS A 39 -4.81 -1.49 -9.22
C LYS A 39 -4.57 -0.04 -9.63
N PHE A 40 -3.60 0.57 -8.95
CA PHE A 40 -3.18 1.95 -9.23
C PHE A 40 -1.84 2.02 -9.95
N ARG A 41 -1.16 0.90 -10.16
CA ARG A 41 0.16 0.89 -10.75
C ARG A 41 0.08 1.15 -12.25
N TRP A 42 0.85 2.12 -12.75
CA TRP A 42 0.94 2.44 -14.18
C TRP A 42 2.29 3.04 -14.54
N ALA A 43 2.67 2.97 -15.82
CA ALA A 43 3.91 3.52 -16.36
C ALA A 43 3.67 4.14 -17.74
N THR A 44 4.35 5.25 -18.03
CA THR A 44 4.56 5.70 -19.41
C THR A 44 5.59 4.80 -20.09
N ASP A 45 5.68 4.81 -21.42
CA ASP A 45 6.64 3.94 -22.11
C ASP A 45 8.09 4.30 -21.78
N GLY A 46 8.40 5.60 -21.64
CA GLY A 46 9.71 6.06 -21.17
C GLY A 46 9.99 5.66 -19.71
N GLY A 47 9.01 5.81 -18.81
CA GLY A 47 9.15 5.40 -17.40
C GLY A 47 9.31 3.89 -17.24
N PHE A 48 8.59 3.11 -18.04
CA PHE A 48 8.75 1.66 -18.11
C PHE A 48 10.13 1.27 -18.64
N ALA A 49 10.57 1.87 -19.75
CA ALA A 49 11.89 1.59 -20.34
C ALA A 49 13.03 1.88 -19.34
N ALA A 50 12.96 3.00 -18.63
CA ALA A 50 13.93 3.35 -17.59
C ALA A 50 13.94 2.33 -16.43
N THR A 51 12.76 2.03 -15.87
CA THR A 51 12.65 1.12 -14.72
C THR A 51 13.00 -0.34 -15.05
N VAL A 52 12.71 -0.80 -16.26
CA VAL A 52 13.06 -2.16 -16.69
C VAL A 52 14.53 -2.29 -17.08
N ALA A 53 15.18 -1.22 -17.54
CA ALA A 53 16.61 -1.22 -17.78
C ALA A 53 17.41 -1.53 -16.50
N ASP A 54 16.97 -1.03 -15.34
CA ASP A 54 17.57 -1.35 -14.04
C ASP A 54 17.40 -2.83 -13.64
N GLN A 55 16.42 -3.52 -14.20
CA GLN A 55 16.24 -4.96 -13.98
C GLN A 55 17.13 -5.80 -14.91
N LYS A 56 17.68 -5.22 -15.99
CA LYS A 56 18.49 -5.94 -16.98
C LYS A 56 19.66 -6.72 -16.36
N PRO A 57 20.48 -6.15 -15.44
CA PRO A 57 21.58 -6.90 -14.82
C PRO A 57 21.09 -8.11 -14.01
N ALA A 58 19.91 -8.01 -13.37
CA ALA A 58 19.32 -9.13 -12.64
C ALA A 58 18.81 -10.23 -13.58
N VAL A 59 18.25 -9.85 -14.73
CA VAL A 59 17.83 -10.80 -15.78
C VAL A 59 19.05 -11.47 -16.43
N ASP A 60 20.12 -10.71 -16.71
CA ASP A 60 21.38 -11.25 -17.24
C ASP A 60 22.03 -12.22 -16.26
N LYS A 61 22.01 -11.89 -14.96
CA LYS A 61 22.49 -12.79 -13.90
C LYS A 61 21.64 -14.06 -13.82
N LEU A 62 20.31 -13.94 -13.90
CA LEU A 62 19.42 -15.09 -13.91
C LEU A 62 19.70 -16.02 -15.10
N ALA A 63 19.96 -15.46 -16.28
CA ALA A 63 20.31 -16.24 -17.47
C ALA A 63 21.60 -17.06 -17.24
N LYS A 64 22.65 -16.41 -16.73
CA LYS A 64 23.93 -17.08 -16.42
C LYS A 64 23.80 -18.14 -15.34
N ASP A 65 23.10 -17.84 -14.24
CA ASP A 65 22.91 -18.77 -13.13
C ASP A 65 22.07 -20.00 -13.58
N ALA A 66 21.08 -19.80 -14.45
CA ALA A 66 20.28 -20.88 -15.02
C ALA A 66 21.08 -21.77 -15.98
N GLU A 67 21.92 -21.17 -16.82
CA GLU A 67 22.82 -21.91 -17.72
C GLU A 67 23.81 -22.77 -16.92
N ALA A 68 24.42 -22.20 -15.87
CA ALA A 68 25.34 -22.92 -14.98
C ALA A 68 24.69 -24.12 -14.25
N LYS A 69 23.38 -24.06 -14.02
CA LYS A 69 22.61 -25.15 -13.38
C LYS A 69 21.92 -26.08 -14.38
N GLY A 70 22.15 -25.92 -15.69
CA GLY A 70 21.57 -26.78 -16.72
C GLY A 70 20.09 -26.52 -17.04
N GLU A 71 19.52 -25.42 -16.54
CA GLU A 71 18.12 -25.01 -16.74
C GLU A 71 17.95 -24.27 -18.08
N LYS A 72 18.16 -24.99 -19.19
CA LYS A 72 18.23 -24.40 -20.54
C LYS A 72 17.00 -23.57 -20.93
N ASP A 73 15.81 -24.02 -20.56
CA ASP A 73 14.55 -23.31 -20.85
C ASP A 73 14.49 -21.96 -20.12
N LEU A 74 14.90 -21.93 -18.86
CA LEU A 74 14.94 -20.71 -18.06
C LEU A 74 16.03 -19.76 -18.54
N ALA A 75 17.22 -20.28 -18.86
CA ALA A 75 18.33 -19.51 -19.41
C ALA A 75 17.94 -18.84 -20.74
N GLY A 76 17.32 -19.59 -21.65
CA GLY A 76 16.84 -19.07 -22.93
C GLY A 76 15.75 -18.02 -22.77
N ALA A 77 14.79 -18.23 -21.87
CA ALA A 77 13.74 -17.25 -21.60
C ALA A 77 14.30 -15.95 -20.97
N ALA A 78 15.28 -16.06 -20.08
CA ALA A 78 15.95 -14.91 -19.46
C ALA A 78 16.78 -14.13 -20.49
N ALA A 79 17.52 -14.82 -21.35
CA ALA A 79 18.26 -14.19 -22.44
C ALA A 79 17.33 -13.46 -23.43
N ALA A 80 16.19 -14.08 -23.78
CA ALA A 80 15.17 -13.45 -24.63
C ALA A 80 14.57 -12.18 -23.98
N LEU A 81 14.33 -12.22 -22.67
CA LEU A 81 13.88 -11.03 -21.94
C LEU A 81 14.95 -9.93 -21.92
N ALA A 82 16.21 -10.27 -21.67
CA ALA A 82 17.31 -9.31 -21.70
C ALA A 82 17.47 -8.64 -23.07
N ALA A 83 17.31 -9.39 -24.16
CA ALA A 83 17.31 -8.87 -25.52
C ALA A 83 16.11 -7.96 -25.79
N ALA A 84 14.90 -8.36 -25.37
CA ALA A 84 13.70 -7.53 -25.50
C ALA A 84 13.83 -6.21 -24.72
N VAL A 85 14.42 -6.24 -23.52
CA VAL A 85 14.71 -5.04 -22.73
C VAL A 85 15.67 -4.12 -23.46
N GLY A 86 16.70 -4.65 -24.11
CA GLY A 86 17.61 -3.87 -24.95
C GLY A 86 16.96 -3.26 -26.18
N ALA A 87 15.93 -3.90 -26.74
CA ALA A 87 15.17 -3.39 -27.88
C ALA A 87 14.15 -2.29 -27.52
N GLY A 88 13.78 -2.17 -26.24
CA GLY A 88 12.91 -1.09 -25.74
C GLY A 88 11.42 -1.22 -26.07
N ASP A 89 10.99 -2.29 -26.76
CA ASP A 89 9.57 -2.52 -27.06
C ASP A 89 8.84 -3.11 -25.84
N ARG A 90 7.92 -2.32 -25.27
CA ARG A 90 7.14 -2.68 -24.08
C ARG A 90 6.31 -3.96 -24.25
N ALA A 91 5.71 -4.19 -25.41
CA ALA A 91 4.88 -5.37 -25.66
C ALA A 91 5.74 -6.63 -25.81
N ALA A 92 6.89 -6.50 -26.48
CA ALA A 92 7.87 -7.57 -26.60
C ALA A 92 8.45 -7.94 -25.23
N ILE A 93 8.81 -6.95 -24.41
CA ILE A 93 9.29 -7.14 -23.04
C ILE A 93 8.23 -7.83 -22.19
N GLY A 94 6.98 -7.39 -22.25
CA GLY A 94 5.88 -8.02 -21.50
C GLY A 94 5.65 -9.48 -21.90
N SER A 95 5.75 -9.79 -23.20
CA SER A 95 5.60 -11.15 -23.71
C SER A 95 6.78 -12.05 -23.31
N ALA A 96 8.01 -11.53 -23.38
CA ALA A 96 9.21 -12.24 -22.95
C ALA A 96 9.20 -12.48 -21.43
N ALA A 97 8.71 -11.52 -20.64
CA ALA A 97 8.61 -11.64 -19.18
C ALA A 97 7.58 -12.68 -18.74
N LYS A 98 6.45 -12.81 -19.46
CA LYS A 98 5.49 -13.91 -19.24
C LYS A 98 6.14 -15.27 -19.50
N LYS A 99 6.84 -15.42 -20.63
CA LYS A 99 7.57 -16.65 -20.97
C LYS A 99 8.64 -16.99 -19.93
N LEU A 100 9.33 -15.98 -19.39
CA LEU A 100 10.26 -16.17 -18.29
C LEU A 100 9.57 -16.74 -17.04
N GLY A 101 8.42 -16.19 -16.65
CA GLY A 101 7.65 -16.69 -15.52
C GLY A 101 7.17 -18.13 -15.70
N GLU A 102 6.73 -18.49 -16.90
CA GLU A 102 6.33 -19.86 -17.26
C GLU A 102 7.51 -20.84 -17.23
N ALA A 103 8.67 -20.45 -17.78
CA ALA A 103 9.89 -21.25 -17.74
C ALA A 103 10.39 -21.43 -16.29
N ALA A 104 10.34 -20.36 -15.48
CA ALA A 104 10.71 -20.42 -14.06
C ALA A 104 9.81 -21.38 -13.27
N GLY A 105 8.52 -21.48 -13.62
CA GLY A 105 7.60 -22.44 -13.00
C GLY A 105 8.03 -23.90 -13.13
N LYS A 106 8.76 -24.22 -14.22
CA LYS A 106 9.27 -25.56 -14.54
C LYS A 106 10.70 -25.82 -14.05
N ALA A 107 11.39 -24.79 -13.56
CA ALA A 107 12.75 -24.94 -13.04
C ALA A 107 12.78 -25.86 -11.82
N GLN A 108 13.81 -26.69 -11.75
CA GLN A 108 14.10 -27.63 -10.66
C GLN A 108 14.75 -26.91 -9.49
N ASP A 109 15.62 -25.94 -9.74
CA ASP A 109 16.25 -25.15 -8.68
C ASP A 109 15.26 -24.17 -8.03
N ALA A 110 14.98 -24.34 -6.74
CA ALA A 110 14.02 -23.51 -6.00
C ALA A 110 14.41 -22.02 -5.96
N GLY A 111 15.71 -21.70 -5.94
CA GLY A 111 16.21 -20.33 -5.93
C GLY A 111 15.98 -19.62 -7.26
N LEU A 112 16.28 -20.29 -8.37
CA LEU A 112 16.05 -19.79 -9.72
C LEU A 112 14.56 -19.73 -10.06
N LYS A 113 13.78 -20.73 -9.66
CA LYS A 113 12.32 -20.75 -9.79
C LYS A 113 11.70 -19.51 -9.16
N LYS A 114 12.05 -19.20 -7.90
CA LYS A 114 11.53 -18.02 -7.21
C LYS A 114 11.97 -16.73 -7.89
N LYS A 115 13.27 -16.56 -8.14
CA LYS A 115 13.81 -15.35 -8.79
C LYS A 115 13.21 -15.09 -10.17
N GLY A 116 13.11 -16.13 -11.00
CA GLY A 116 12.56 -16.04 -12.34
C GLY A 116 11.06 -15.76 -12.35
N ALA A 117 10.30 -16.37 -11.44
CA ALA A 117 8.88 -16.08 -11.27
C ALA A 117 8.65 -14.64 -10.79
N ASP A 118 9.42 -14.18 -9.81
CA ASP A 118 9.31 -12.82 -9.26
C ASP A 118 9.67 -11.76 -10.32
N LEU A 119 10.78 -11.94 -11.04
CA LEU A 119 11.20 -11.06 -12.14
C LEU A 119 10.18 -11.07 -13.29
N GLY A 120 9.77 -12.26 -13.75
CA GLY A 120 8.79 -12.42 -14.82
C GLY A 120 7.45 -11.77 -14.47
N LYS A 121 6.94 -12.01 -13.26
CA LYS A 121 5.67 -11.43 -12.78
C LYS A 121 5.75 -9.92 -12.62
N LYS A 122 6.85 -9.40 -12.07
CA LYS A 122 7.10 -7.96 -11.94
C LYS A 122 7.12 -7.32 -13.33
N ILE A 123 8.09 -7.69 -14.17
CA ILE A 123 8.30 -7.05 -15.48
C ILE A 123 7.06 -7.20 -16.39
N ALA A 124 6.41 -8.36 -16.43
CA ALA A 124 5.17 -8.53 -17.20
C ALA A 124 4.01 -7.69 -16.65
N GLY A 125 3.93 -7.56 -15.32
CA GLY A 125 2.96 -6.71 -14.65
C GLY A 125 3.16 -5.23 -14.98
N ASP A 126 4.41 -4.75 -14.98
CA ASP A 126 4.79 -3.37 -15.33
C ASP A 126 4.51 -3.09 -16.81
N ALA A 127 4.85 -4.04 -17.69
CA ALA A 127 4.61 -3.94 -19.12
C ALA A 127 3.11 -3.82 -19.45
N GLY A 128 2.24 -4.49 -18.68
CA GLY A 128 0.79 -4.38 -18.82
C GLY A 128 0.15 -3.17 -18.12
N ALA A 129 0.90 -2.42 -17.33
CA ALA A 129 0.41 -1.36 -16.46
C ALA A 129 0.30 0.00 -17.18
N TYR A 130 -0.70 0.16 -18.04
CA TYR A 130 -0.99 1.43 -18.69
C TYR A 130 -1.89 2.31 -17.83
N VAL A 131 -1.80 3.64 -17.96
CA VAL A 131 -2.73 4.55 -17.27
C VAL A 131 -4.19 4.23 -17.61
N GLY A 132 -4.47 3.84 -18.86
CA GLY A 132 -5.81 3.41 -19.28
C GLY A 132 -6.33 2.15 -18.57
N LYS A 133 -5.44 1.30 -18.02
CA LYS A 133 -5.86 0.15 -17.19
C LYS A 133 -6.35 0.59 -15.82
N VAL A 134 -5.82 1.69 -15.28
CA VAL A 134 -6.30 2.27 -14.01
C VAL A 134 -7.74 2.77 -14.16
N PHE A 135 -8.07 3.35 -15.31
CA PHE A 135 -9.43 3.82 -15.65
C PHE A 135 -10.30 2.77 -16.35
N SER A 136 -9.86 1.51 -16.44
CA SER A 136 -10.66 0.46 -17.06
C SER A 136 -11.94 0.19 -16.27
N GLY A 137 -13.04 -0.14 -16.95
CA GLY A 137 -14.33 -0.39 -16.31
C GLY A 137 -14.27 -1.44 -15.19
N GLU A 138 -13.46 -2.49 -15.38
CA GLU A 138 -13.22 -3.51 -14.34
C GLU A 138 -12.53 -2.91 -13.10
N ASN A 139 -11.52 -2.05 -13.29
CA ASN A 139 -10.79 -1.45 -12.18
C ASN A 139 -11.61 -0.39 -11.45
N ILE A 140 -12.37 0.41 -12.19
CA ILE A 140 -13.33 1.38 -11.64
C ILE A 140 -14.42 0.65 -10.86
N TRP A 141 -14.95 -0.46 -11.38
CA TRP A 141 -15.93 -1.27 -10.65
C TRP A 141 -15.37 -1.79 -9.32
N LYS A 142 -14.13 -2.31 -9.31
CA LYS A 142 -13.44 -2.71 -8.07
C LYS A 142 -13.31 -1.54 -7.09
N ALA A 143 -12.92 -0.35 -7.57
CA ALA A 143 -12.84 0.85 -6.74
C ALA A 143 -14.22 1.27 -6.19
N VAL A 144 -15.29 1.21 -7.00
CA VAL A 144 -16.64 1.55 -6.56
C VAL A 144 -17.15 0.54 -5.52
N VAL A 145 -17.02 -0.76 -5.77
CA VAL A 145 -17.44 -1.81 -4.82
C VAL A 145 -16.69 -1.64 -3.49
N LEU A 146 -15.38 -1.40 -3.54
CA LEU A 146 -14.58 -1.16 -2.35
C LEU A 146 -14.99 0.13 -1.62
N GLY A 147 -15.22 1.22 -2.37
CA GLY A 147 -15.68 2.50 -1.84
C GLY A 147 -17.05 2.39 -1.17
N VAL A 148 -18.00 1.67 -1.76
CA VAL A 148 -19.31 1.39 -1.17
C VAL A 148 -19.16 0.52 0.09
N GLY A 149 -18.32 -0.51 0.06
CA GLY A 149 -18.04 -1.35 1.23
C GLY A 149 -17.48 -0.52 2.39
N TYR A 150 -16.48 0.31 2.14
CA TYR A 150 -15.93 1.22 3.16
C TYR A 150 -16.97 2.21 3.63
N LEU A 151 -17.74 2.83 2.73
CA LEU A 151 -18.80 3.77 3.08
C LEU A 151 -19.82 3.14 4.03
N ILE A 152 -20.29 1.92 3.75
CA ILE A 152 -21.28 1.23 4.59
C ILE A 152 -20.69 0.98 5.98
N VAL A 153 -19.51 0.35 6.04
CA VAL A 153 -18.87 0.00 7.31
C VAL A 153 -18.60 1.26 8.13
N SER A 154 -18.02 2.28 7.51
CA SER A 154 -17.67 3.50 8.22
C SER A 154 -18.88 4.36 8.60
N ALA A 155 -19.94 4.38 7.78
CA ALA A 155 -21.19 5.05 8.10
C ALA A 155 -21.91 4.41 9.30
N ILE A 156 -21.82 3.09 9.48
CA ILE A 156 -22.31 2.42 10.69
C ILE A 156 -21.57 2.94 11.93
N GLY A 157 -20.24 3.07 11.86
CA GLY A 157 -19.44 3.69 12.93
C GLY A 157 -19.89 5.11 13.26
N ILE A 158 -20.16 5.93 12.25
CA ILE A 158 -20.68 7.30 12.41
C ILE A 158 -22.08 7.32 13.04
N ALA A 159 -22.98 6.42 12.61
CA ALA A 159 -24.31 6.31 13.17
C ALA A 159 -24.27 5.98 14.67
N LEU A 160 -23.40 5.05 15.06
CA LEU A 160 -23.25 4.62 16.45
C LEU A 160 -22.62 5.70 17.35
N MET A 161 -21.76 6.56 16.80
CA MET A 161 -21.22 7.75 17.48
C MET A 161 -22.24 8.89 17.64
N GLY A 162 -23.45 8.76 17.07
CA GLY A 162 -24.43 9.86 17.01
C GLY A 162 -24.03 10.97 16.04
N GLY A 163 -23.10 10.68 15.12
CA GLY A 163 -22.71 11.60 14.04
C GLY A 163 -23.78 11.71 12.95
N SER A 164 -23.60 12.67 12.06
CA SER A 164 -24.56 12.90 10.97
C SER A 164 -24.25 12.00 9.79
N VAL A 165 -24.90 10.84 9.72
CA VAL A 165 -24.74 9.88 8.61
C VAL A 165 -25.00 10.53 7.25
N ALA A 166 -25.99 11.41 7.15
CA ALA A 166 -26.29 12.13 5.90
C ALA A 166 -25.11 12.99 5.43
N LYS A 167 -24.51 13.78 6.34
CA LYS A 167 -23.32 14.59 6.01
C LYS A 167 -22.12 13.69 5.68
N TYR A 168 -21.96 12.59 6.42
CA TYR A 168 -20.89 11.63 6.16
C TYR A 168 -20.99 10.99 4.77
N VAL A 169 -22.17 10.52 4.39
CA VAL A 169 -22.42 9.88 3.08
C VAL A 169 -22.17 10.85 1.93
N VAL A 170 -22.40 12.15 2.13
CA VAL A 170 -22.08 13.19 1.14
C VAL A 170 -20.59 13.54 1.12
N GLY A 171 -19.94 13.59 2.29
CA GLY A 171 -18.52 13.95 2.41
C GLY A 171 -17.56 12.82 2.01
N PHE A 172 -17.88 11.57 2.35
CA PHE A 172 -17.01 10.42 2.13
C PHE A 172 -16.61 10.22 0.67
N PRO A 173 -17.51 10.29 -0.34
CA PRO A 173 -17.13 10.15 -1.74
C PRO A 173 -16.05 11.13 -2.18
N VAL A 174 -16.06 12.36 -1.63
CA VAL A 174 -15.05 13.37 -1.93
C VAL A 174 -13.70 12.97 -1.35
N VAL A 175 -13.66 12.57 -0.08
CA VAL A 175 -12.43 12.10 0.57
C VAL A 175 -11.89 10.84 -0.11
N TYR A 176 -12.76 9.91 -0.48
CA TYR A 176 -12.40 8.70 -1.21
C TYR A 176 -11.83 9.01 -2.60
N ALA A 177 -12.43 9.97 -3.33
CA ALA A 177 -11.91 10.42 -4.60
C ALA A 177 -10.52 11.09 -4.46
N LEU A 178 -10.31 11.90 -3.43
CA LEU A 178 -9.00 12.50 -3.15
C LEU A 178 -7.95 11.43 -2.83
N ALA A 179 -8.31 10.38 -2.07
CA ALA A 179 -7.43 9.24 -1.84
C ALA A 179 -7.13 8.48 -3.14
N TRP A 180 -8.11 8.34 -4.03
CA TRP A 180 -7.92 7.73 -5.35
C TRP A 180 -6.96 8.55 -6.23
N VAL A 181 -7.04 9.89 -6.18
CA VAL A 181 -6.08 10.79 -6.85
C VAL A 181 -4.67 10.63 -6.28
N ALA A 182 -4.52 10.59 -4.96
CA ALA A 182 -3.21 10.36 -4.33
C ALA A 182 -2.61 9.00 -4.74
N GLN A 183 -3.42 7.95 -4.76
CA GLN A 183 -3.03 6.62 -5.21
C GLN A 183 -2.67 6.58 -6.71
N LEU A 184 -3.43 7.29 -7.55
CA LEU A 184 -3.15 7.40 -8.98
C LEU A 184 -1.77 8.05 -9.21
N ILE A 185 -1.44 9.12 -8.49
CA ILE A 185 -0.16 9.82 -8.65
C ILE A 185 0.98 8.91 -8.16
N ALA A 186 0.87 8.33 -6.97
CA ALA A 186 1.89 7.46 -6.40
C ALA A 186 2.08 6.13 -7.15
N GLY A 187 1.04 5.65 -7.81
CA GLY A 187 1.08 4.43 -8.61
C GLY A 187 1.88 4.56 -9.92
N ASN A 188 2.29 5.78 -10.30
CA ASN A 188 3.19 5.99 -11.41
C ASN A 188 4.56 5.34 -11.16
N SER A 189 5.10 4.62 -12.14
CA SER A 189 6.36 3.88 -12.01
C SER A 189 7.55 4.74 -11.61
N THR A 190 7.65 5.97 -12.10
CA THR A 190 8.75 6.88 -11.79
C THR A 190 8.63 7.42 -10.36
N VAL A 191 7.41 7.80 -9.96
CA VAL A 191 7.12 8.28 -8.60
C VAL A 191 7.36 7.17 -7.57
N ASN A 192 6.87 5.97 -7.86
CA ASN A 192 7.08 4.79 -7.03
C ASN A 192 8.56 4.38 -6.97
N TYR A 193 9.30 4.51 -8.08
CA TYR A 193 10.74 4.24 -8.12
C TYR A 193 11.54 5.16 -7.19
N TRP A 194 11.11 6.42 -7.03
CA TRP A 194 11.70 7.35 -6.06
C TRP A 194 11.24 7.11 -4.61
N GLY A 195 10.40 6.10 -4.38
CA GLY A 195 9.89 5.77 -3.05
C GLY A 195 8.87 6.79 -2.51
N ILE A 196 8.26 7.60 -3.39
CA ILE A 196 7.27 8.58 -2.97
C ILE A 196 5.92 7.89 -2.82
N GLU A 197 5.56 7.63 -1.56
CA GLU A 197 4.32 6.94 -1.19
C GLU A 197 3.07 7.80 -1.38
N TYR A 198 1.93 7.15 -1.58
CA TYR A 198 0.61 7.81 -1.72
C TYR A 198 0.27 8.69 -0.51
N VAL A 199 0.78 8.34 0.68
CA VAL A 199 0.58 9.09 1.92
C VAL A 199 1.11 10.52 1.77
N ILE A 200 2.26 10.72 1.10
CA ILE A 200 2.84 12.04 0.88
C ILE A 200 1.91 12.88 0.01
N PHE A 201 1.40 12.31 -1.09
CA PHE A 201 0.45 13.02 -1.95
C PHE A 201 -0.87 13.33 -1.25
N ALA A 202 -1.39 12.40 -0.45
CA ALA A 202 -2.59 12.64 0.35
C ALA A 202 -2.41 13.81 1.32
N LEU A 203 -1.25 13.89 1.98
CA LEU A 203 -0.88 15.01 2.87
C LEU A 203 -0.77 16.33 2.11
N VAL A 204 -0.06 16.36 0.98
CA VAL A 204 0.09 17.56 0.14
C VAL A 204 -1.27 18.06 -0.35
N ILE A 205 -2.12 17.17 -0.87
CA ILE A 205 -3.47 17.50 -1.33
C ILE A 205 -4.30 18.04 -0.17
N GLY A 206 -4.28 17.38 0.98
CA GLY A 206 -5.01 17.84 2.18
C GLY A 206 -4.56 19.23 2.65
N LEU A 207 -3.25 19.47 2.67
CA LEU A 207 -2.67 20.75 3.04
C LEU A 207 -3.06 21.87 2.07
N LEU A 208 -2.98 21.60 0.76
CA LEU A 208 -3.40 22.54 -0.27
C LEU A 208 -4.87 22.93 -0.13
N ILE A 209 -5.75 21.96 0.07
CA ILE A 209 -7.19 22.22 0.27
C ILE A 209 -7.41 23.06 1.53
N SER A 210 -6.77 22.68 2.65
CA SER A 210 -6.90 23.38 3.93
C SER A 210 -6.43 24.84 3.85
N ASN A 211 -5.38 25.12 3.08
CA ASN A 211 -4.77 26.44 3.00
C ASN A 211 -5.39 27.35 1.92
N THR A 212 -6.14 26.80 0.96
CA THR A 212 -6.71 27.59 -0.16
C THR A 212 -8.20 27.88 0.02
N VAL A 213 -9.01 26.84 0.17
CA VAL A 213 -10.48 26.93 0.22
C VAL A 213 -11.04 26.59 1.60
N GLY A 214 -10.23 25.94 2.44
CA GLY A 214 -10.66 25.40 3.72
C GLY A 214 -11.61 24.20 3.58
N VAL A 215 -11.91 23.53 4.69
CA VAL A 215 -12.81 22.36 4.69
C VAL A 215 -14.25 22.82 4.91
N PRO A 216 -15.14 22.71 3.90
CA PRO A 216 -16.52 23.15 4.05
C PRO A 216 -17.28 22.31 5.09
N GLY A 217 -18.27 22.91 5.75
CA GLY A 217 -18.95 22.28 6.89
C GLY A 217 -19.63 20.93 6.61
N TRP A 218 -20.06 20.68 5.37
CA TRP A 218 -20.63 19.40 4.96
C TRP A 218 -19.57 18.29 4.78
N LEU A 219 -18.31 18.66 4.52
CA LEU A 219 -17.20 17.71 4.35
C LEU A 219 -16.56 17.33 5.68
N LYS A 220 -16.69 18.17 6.72
CA LYS A 220 -16.08 17.94 8.05
C LYS A 220 -16.39 16.57 8.64
N GLU A 221 -17.60 16.07 8.45
CA GLU A 221 -17.98 14.75 8.96
C GLU A 221 -17.22 13.62 8.24
N GLY A 222 -16.92 13.79 6.96
CA GLY A 222 -16.13 12.86 6.16
C GLY A 222 -14.63 12.89 6.48
N VAL A 223 -14.14 13.92 7.19
CA VAL A 223 -12.72 14.12 7.53
C VAL A 223 -12.49 14.01 9.05
N ARG A 224 -13.15 13.05 9.70
CA ARG A 224 -12.89 12.72 11.12
C ARG A 224 -11.58 11.95 11.26
N THR A 225 -10.48 12.70 11.35
CA THR A 225 -9.12 12.17 11.43
C THR A 225 -8.95 11.18 12.57
N GLU A 226 -9.47 11.49 13.76
CA GLU A 226 -9.37 10.65 14.94
C GLU A 226 -10.03 9.28 14.75
N TYR A 227 -11.29 9.25 14.29
CA TYR A 227 -11.98 8.02 13.91
C TYR A 227 -11.17 7.13 12.96
N PHE A 228 -10.62 7.69 11.87
CA PHE A 228 -9.85 6.92 10.90
C PHE A 228 -8.49 6.47 11.43
N ILE A 229 -7.77 7.33 12.17
CA ILE A 229 -6.48 7.00 12.77
C ILE A 229 -6.63 5.88 13.80
N LYS A 230 -7.61 5.99 14.71
CA LYS A 230 -7.87 4.95 15.72
C LYS A 230 -8.29 3.64 15.09
N THR A 231 -9.19 3.68 14.11
CA THR A 231 -9.61 2.49 13.37
C THR A 231 -8.43 1.83 12.68
N GLY A 232 -7.57 2.62 12.01
CA GLY A 232 -6.36 2.13 11.35
C GLY A 232 -5.38 1.48 12.34
N LEU A 233 -5.18 2.09 13.51
CA LEU A 233 -4.33 1.54 14.58
C LEU A 233 -4.83 0.18 15.07
N VAL A 234 -6.15 0.01 15.24
CA VAL A 234 -6.75 -1.27 15.64
C VAL A 234 -6.53 -2.34 14.57
N ILE A 235 -6.81 -2.03 13.30
CA ILE A 235 -6.63 -2.97 12.18
C ILE A 235 -5.15 -3.36 12.03
N LEU A 236 -4.24 -2.38 12.12
CA LEU A 236 -2.80 -2.63 12.06
C LEU A 236 -2.32 -3.51 13.23
N GLY A 237 -2.79 -3.21 14.44
CA GLY A 237 -2.47 -3.99 15.64
C GLY A 237 -2.94 -5.43 15.55
N ALA A 238 -4.12 -5.67 14.97
CA ALA A 238 -4.66 -7.01 14.75
C ALA A 238 -3.90 -7.82 13.69
N GLY A 239 -3.29 -7.16 12.70
CA GLY A 239 -2.59 -7.84 11.60
C GLY A 239 -1.15 -8.26 11.92
N ILE A 240 -0.44 -7.49 12.73
CA ILE A 240 1.03 -7.52 12.75
C ILE A 240 1.58 -7.87 14.14
N LEU A 241 0.95 -7.40 15.22
CA LEU A 241 1.67 -7.23 16.48
C LEU A 241 2.02 -8.55 17.18
N PHE A 242 1.09 -9.52 17.23
CA PHE A 242 1.32 -10.71 18.06
C PHE A 242 2.29 -11.70 17.43
N LEU A 243 2.13 -11.97 16.12
CA LEU A 243 2.97 -12.95 15.42
C LEU A 243 4.38 -12.44 15.19
N GLU A 244 4.56 -11.16 14.87
CA GLU A 244 5.89 -10.58 14.69
C GLU A 244 6.66 -10.46 16.00
N ILE A 245 5.99 -10.10 17.10
CA ILE A 245 6.64 -10.08 18.43
C ILE A 245 7.07 -11.50 18.84
N LEU A 246 6.21 -12.51 18.62
CA LEU A 246 6.57 -13.90 18.89
C LEU A 246 7.71 -14.40 18.01
N GLN A 247 7.71 -14.05 16.73
CA GLN A 247 8.74 -14.47 15.77
C GLN A 247 10.08 -13.74 16.00
N ALA A 248 10.04 -12.46 16.37
CA ALA A 248 11.24 -11.68 16.69
C ALA A 248 11.80 -12.01 18.09
N GLY A 249 10.96 -12.55 18.98
CA GLY A 249 11.31 -12.98 20.32
C GLY A 249 11.93 -11.87 21.17
N ALA A 250 12.70 -12.27 22.19
CA ALA A 250 13.35 -11.32 23.09
C ALA A 250 14.37 -10.41 22.38
N LEU A 251 15.04 -10.92 21.34
CA LEU A 251 16.05 -10.16 20.60
C LEU A 251 15.45 -8.99 19.82
N GLY A 252 14.28 -9.17 19.20
CA GLY A 252 13.57 -8.09 18.52
C GLY A 252 13.12 -6.99 19.47
N ILE A 253 12.66 -7.35 20.67
CA ILE A 253 12.25 -6.38 21.71
C ILE A 253 13.46 -5.56 22.17
N ILE A 254 14.59 -6.21 22.48
CA ILE A 254 15.83 -5.53 22.88
C ILE A 254 16.31 -4.60 21.77
N GLN A 255 16.28 -5.06 20.51
CA GLN A 255 16.63 -4.24 19.35
C GLN A 255 15.72 -3.02 19.22
N ALA A 256 14.40 -3.17 19.36
CA ALA A 256 13.47 -2.05 19.27
C ALA A 256 13.75 -1.01 20.36
N LEU A 257 13.98 -1.44 21.60
CA LEU A 257 14.33 -0.53 22.71
C LEU A 257 15.66 0.20 22.46
N LEU A 258 16.67 -0.51 21.97
CA LEU A 258 17.97 0.06 21.64
C LEU A 258 17.84 1.08 20.51
N VAL A 259 17.15 0.73 19.42
CA VAL A 259 16.92 1.60 18.27
C VAL A 259 16.19 2.87 18.68
N VAL A 260 15.10 2.77 19.45
CA VAL A 260 14.38 3.94 19.96
C VAL A 260 15.29 4.82 20.81
N SER A 261 16.09 4.23 21.70
CA SER A 261 17.00 4.98 22.57
C SER A 261 18.10 5.69 21.78
N VAL A 262 18.70 5.02 20.79
CA VAL A 262 19.77 5.56 19.95
C VAL A 262 19.24 6.68 19.06
N ILE A 263 18.09 6.48 18.39
CA ILE A 263 17.49 7.50 17.53
C ILE A 263 17.09 8.71 18.38
N TRP A 264 16.45 8.49 19.53
CA TRP A 264 16.08 9.58 20.43
C TRP A 264 17.29 10.40 20.87
N TYR A 265 18.36 9.73 21.31
CA TYR A 265 19.60 10.41 21.71
C TYR A 265 20.24 11.16 20.53
N ALA A 266 20.28 10.57 19.33
CA ALA A 266 20.83 11.21 18.15
C ALA A 266 20.01 12.44 17.74
N CYS A 267 18.68 12.35 17.74
CA CYS A 267 17.79 13.48 17.51
C CYS A 267 18.01 14.58 18.55
N PHE A 268 18.05 14.22 19.84
CA PHE A 268 18.29 15.17 20.92
C PHE A 268 19.65 15.87 20.79
N TRP A 269 20.72 15.10 20.54
CA TRP A 269 22.06 15.63 20.31
C TRP A 269 22.10 16.58 19.11
N LEU A 270 21.46 16.20 17.99
CA LEU A 270 21.41 17.02 16.79
C LEU A 270 20.61 18.32 17.02
N SER A 271 19.46 18.24 17.67
CA SER A 271 18.65 19.42 18.04
C SER A 271 19.44 20.39 18.92
N ARG A 272 20.18 19.86 19.91
CA ARG A 272 21.11 20.65 20.74
C ARG A 272 22.24 21.27 19.94
N LYS A 273 22.83 20.53 18.99
CA LYS A 273 23.92 21.03 18.14
C LYS A 273 23.45 22.15 17.22
N MET A 274 22.23 22.03 16.71
CA MET A 274 21.61 22.97 15.77
C MET A 274 20.88 24.12 16.48
N ARG A 275 20.81 24.13 17.82
CA ARG A 275 20.15 25.16 18.65
C ARG A 275 18.70 25.40 18.21
N VAL A 276 17.98 24.32 17.89
CA VAL A 276 16.59 24.37 17.41
C VAL A 276 15.61 24.54 18.59
N ASP A 277 16.07 24.28 19.81
CA ASP A 277 15.29 24.44 21.03
C ASP A 277 15.77 25.68 21.80
N ASP A 278 14.85 26.62 22.07
CA ASP A 278 15.08 27.81 22.91
C ASP A 278 14.69 27.56 24.38
N GLU A 279 14.03 26.42 24.69
CA GLU A 279 13.56 26.08 26.03
C GLU A 279 14.57 25.23 26.85
N PHE A 280 15.77 24.94 26.32
CA PHE A 280 16.88 24.31 27.06
C PHE A 280 18.29 24.80 26.68
#